data_AF-A0A832EXR8-F1
#
_entry.id   AF-A0A832EXR8-F1
#
_cell.length_a   1.000
_cell.length_b   1.000
_cell.length_c   1.000
_cell.angle_alpha   90.00
_cell.angle_beta   90.00
_cell.angle_gamma   90.00
#
_symmetry.space_group_name_H-M   'P 1'
#
loop_
_entity.id
_entity.type
_entity.pdbx_description
1 polymer ?
#
loop_
_entity_poly.entity_id
_entity_poly.type
_entity_poly.pdbx_seq_one_letter_code
_entity_poly.pdbx_strand_id
1 'polypeptide(L)' 'SLKAAFDPAKTDYLYFVSKNDGRHVFSTSLKQQNYWVDIYQKGKKQ' A
#
# COMPACT_ATOMS: atom_id res chain seq x y z
N SER A 1 -14.76 4.56 7.07
CA SER A 1 -15.98 4.42 7.91
C SER A 1 -15.64 4.53 9.38
N LEU A 2 -16.58 4.97 10.22
CA LEU A 2 -16.39 5.22 11.66
C LEU A 2 -15.89 3.99 12.44
N LYS A 3 -16.38 2.77 12.12
CA LYS A 3 -15.92 1.53 12.75
C LYS A 3 -14.43 1.28 12.58
N ALA A 4 -13.85 1.55 11.41
CA ALA A 4 -12.42 1.35 11.17
C ALA A 4 -11.54 2.38 11.90
N ALA A 5 -12.09 3.54 12.24
CA ALA A 5 -11.42 4.53 13.07
C ALA A 5 -11.48 4.15 14.56
N PHE A 6 -12.60 3.57 15.01
CA PHE A 6 -12.78 3.10 16.38
C PHE A 6 -12.05 1.78 16.66
N ASP A 7 -12.06 0.85 15.71
CA ASP A 7 -11.49 -0.49 15.79
C ASP A 7 -10.69 -0.80 14.51
N PRO A 8 -9.45 -0.28 14.40
CA PRO A 8 -8.59 -0.54 13.27
C PRO A 8 -8.01 -1.96 13.31
N ALA A 9 -7.62 -2.49 12.15
CA ALA A 9 -6.86 -3.73 12.10
C ALA A 9 -5.49 -3.57 12.79
N LYS A 10 -5.10 -4.54 13.62
CA LYS A 10 -3.77 -4.59 14.23
C LYS A 10 -2.75 -5.05 13.20
N THR A 11 -1.99 -4.11 12.63
CA THR A 11 -0.99 -4.38 11.59
C THR A 11 0.18 -3.41 11.71
N ASP A 12 1.35 -3.81 11.19
CA ASP A 12 2.55 -2.95 11.15
C ASP A 12 2.66 -2.17 9.82
N TYR A 13 1.59 -2.10 9.04
CA TYR A 13 1.62 -1.41 7.74
C TYR A 13 1.72 0.10 7.93
N LEU A 14 2.70 0.70 7.26
CA LEU A 14 2.97 2.14 7.31
C LEU A 14 2.75 2.82 5.96
N TYR A 15 2.73 2.05 4.88
CA TYR A 15 2.60 2.58 3.52
C TYR A 15 1.57 1.78 2.72
N PHE A 16 0.96 2.45 1.74
CA PHE A 16 0.12 1.78 0.75
C PHE A 16 0.35 2.36 -0.64
N VAL A 17 0.10 1.58 -1.67
CA VAL A 17 0.09 2.03 -3.07
C VAL A 17 -1.08 1.41 -3.83
N SER A 18 -1.71 2.21 -4.70
CA SER A 18 -2.78 1.73 -5.59
C SER A 18 -2.18 0.86 -6.70
N LYS A 19 -2.84 -0.25 -7.02
CA LYS A 19 -2.54 -1.09 -8.19
C LYS A 19 -3.15 -0.58 -9.50
N ASN A 20 -3.90 0.53 -9.45
CA ASN A 20 -4.70 1.09 -10.55
C ASN A 20 -5.84 0.19 -11.07
N ASP A 21 -6.15 -0.89 -10.35
CA ASP A 21 -7.25 -1.83 -10.65
C ASP A 21 -8.32 -1.85 -9.53
N GLY A 22 -8.30 -0.85 -8.65
CA GLY A 22 -9.18 -0.75 -7.48
C GLY A 22 -8.66 -1.44 -6.22
N ARG A 23 -7.49 -2.11 -6.28
CA ARG A 23 -6.86 -2.73 -5.12
C ARG A 23 -5.65 -1.92 -4.63
N HIS A 24 -5.28 -2.16 -3.37
CA HIS A 24 -4.11 -1.56 -2.73
C HIS A 24 -3.12 -2.62 -2.26
N VAL A 25 -1.83 -2.29 -2.29
CA VAL A 25 -0.78 -3.08 -1.64
C VAL A 25 -0.29 -2.31 -0.42
N PHE A 26 -0.24 -2.98 0.72
CA PHE A 26 0.27 -2.42 1.99
C PHE A 26 1.69 -2.90 2.26
N SER A 27 2.53 -2.02 2.80
CA SER A 27 3.95 -2.29 3.07
C SER A 27 4.35 -1.83 4.47
N THR A 28 5.25 -2.56 5.11
CA THR A 28 5.79 -2.24 6.44
C THR A 28 7.11 -1.46 6.37
N SER A 29 7.78 -1.44 5.21
CA SER A 29 9.05 -0.75 5.01
C SER A 29 9.06 0.14 3.77
N LEU A 30 9.88 1.20 3.81
CA LEU A 30 10.06 2.12 2.69
C LEU A 30 10.64 1.41 1.44
N LYS A 31 11.53 0.43 1.64
CA LYS A 31 12.10 -0.36 0.54
C LYS A 31 11.02 -1.12 -0.22
N GLN A 32 10.11 -1.79 0.51
CA GLN A 32 8.99 -2.53 -0.08
C GLN A 32 8.01 -1.58 -0.77
N GLN A 33 7.70 -0.43 -0.15
CA GLN A 33 6.84 0.59 -0.76
C GLN A 33 7.43 1.10 -2.09
N ASN A 34 8.71 1.43 -2.13
CA ASN A 34 9.37 1.94 -3.33
C ASN A 34 9.35 0.93 -4.48
N TYR A 35 9.52 -0.36 -4.18
CA TYR A 35 9.38 -1.43 -5.17
C TYR A 35 7.98 -1.43 -5.81
N TRP A 36 6.93 -1.35 -5.00
CA TRP A 36 5.56 -1.36 -5.52
C TRP A 36 5.17 -0.06 -6.23
N VAL A 37 5.69 1.09 -5.79
CA VAL A 37 5.53 2.37 -6.50
C VAL A 37 6.17 2.30 -7.88
N ASP A 38 7.35 1.71 -7.99
CA ASP A 38 8.04 1.55 -9.27
C ASP A 38 7.22 0.69 -10.24
N ILE A 39 6.59 -0.39 -9.76
CA ILE A 39 5.72 -1.27 -10.55
C ILE A 39 4.40 -0.59 -10.94
N TYR A 40 3.65 -0.06 -9.96
CA TYR A 40 2.25 0.33 -10.18
C TYR A 40 2.07 1.80 -10.54
N GLN A 41 3.01 2.69 -10.23
CA GLN A 41 2.84 4.13 -10.47
C GLN A 41 3.82 4.71 -11.49
N LYS A 42 5.07 4.24 -11.51
CA LYS A 42 6.11 4.81 -12.39
C LYS A 42 6.27 4.06 -13.71
N GLY A 43 5.51 2.98 -13.92
CA GLY A 43 5.53 2.22 -15.18
C GLY A 43 6.88 1.57 -15.48
N LYS A 44 7.75 1.37 -14.47
CA LYS A 44 8.95 0.56 -14.65
C LYS A 44 8.49 -0.88 -14.79
N LYS A 45 8.37 -1.33 -16.05
CA LYS A 45 8.25 -2.76 -16.35
C LYS A 45 9.45 -3.47 -15.72
N GLN A 46 9.19 -4.63 -15.10
CA GLN A 46 10.26 -5.55 -14.71
C GLN A 46 11.12 -5.91 -15.93
#